data_AF-A2FW08-F1
#
_entry.id   AF-A2FW08-F1
#
_cell.length_a   1.000
_cell.length_b   1.000
_cell.length_c   1.000
_cell.angle_alpha   90.00
_cell.angle_beta   90.00
_cell.angle_gamma   90.00
#
_symmetry.space_group_name_H-M   'P 1'
#
loop_
_entity.id
_entity.type
_entity.pdbx_description
1 polymer ?
#
loop_
_entity_poly.entity_id
_entity_poly.type
_entity_poly.pdbx_seq_one_letter_code
_entity_poly.pdbx_strand_id
1 'polypeptide(L)'
;MEDGQQLKELEKGVTELRNTKADSTWIAGYVDATKEYIFAWTEGTYPQKHHTHNIYDVNELQEKLDDIMHLRQELNVLKQILPNLIYPVGSLYVSMNSTRPEVVLGFGTWTQIVDRFLYCANSSKETGGSKTISGENLPAHSTT
;
A
#
# COMPACT_ATOMS: atom_id res chain seq x y z
N MET A 1 93.09 28.90 -34.33
CA MET A 1 92.79 27.45 -34.42
C MET A 1 92.12 26.91 -33.16
N GLU A 2 91.61 27.77 -32.26
CA GLU A 2 91.22 27.40 -30.89
C GLU A 2 89.68 27.32 -30.70
N ASP A 3 88.91 28.13 -31.43
CA ASP A 3 87.43 28.17 -31.35
C ASP A 3 86.73 26.87 -31.77
N GLY A 4 87.28 26.14 -32.75
CA GLY A 4 86.67 24.91 -33.27
C GLY A 4 86.78 23.72 -32.30
N GLN A 5 87.67 23.80 -31.31
CA GLN A 5 87.86 22.74 -30.32
C GLN A 5 86.92 22.93 -29.13
N GLN A 6 86.68 24.18 -28.72
CA GLN A 6 85.71 24.53 -27.68
C GLN A 6 84.28 24.19 -28.10
N LEU A 7 83.92 24.40 -29.37
CA LEU A 7 82.59 24.06 -29.88
C LEU A 7 82.31 22.55 -29.81
N LYS A 8 83.31 21.71 -30.11
CA LYS A 8 83.18 20.24 -30.05
C LYS A 8 83.06 19.72 -28.63
N GLU A 9 83.76 20.33 -27.68
CA GLU A 9 83.64 20.01 -26.24
C GLU A 9 82.24 20.35 -25.72
N LEU A 10 81.69 21.50 -26.12
CA LEU A 10 80.32 21.91 -25.79
C LEU A 10 79.28 20.97 -26.39
N GLU A 11 79.40 20.62 -27.67
CA GLU A 11 78.48 19.68 -28.33
C GLU A 11 78.51 18.30 -27.68
N LYS A 12 79.69 17.84 -27.24
CA LYS A 12 79.85 16.59 -26.50
C LYS A 12 79.16 16.65 -25.14
N GLY A 13 79.37 17.71 -24.37
CA GLY A 13 78.73 17.91 -23.07
C GLY A 13 77.20 18.01 -23.16
N VAL A 14 76.69 18.69 -24.19
CA VAL A 14 75.24 18.78 -24.46
C VAL A 14 74.65 17.42 -24.83
N THR A 15 75.39 16.61 -25.62
CA THR A 15 74.95 15.28 -26.01
C THR A 15 74.95 14.30 -24.84
N GLU A 16 75.93 14.39 -23.94
CA GLU A 16 75.97 13.63 -22.69
C GLU A 16 74.78 13.98 -21.79
N LEU A 17 74.49 15.27 -21.56
CA LEU A 17 73.34 15.71 -20.77
C LEU A 17 71.99 15.25 -21.35
N ARG A 18 71.87 15.20 -22.68
CA ARG A 18 70.65 14.75 -23.36
C ARG A 18 70.44 13.23 -23.29
N ASN A 19 71.53 12.47 -23.15
CA ASN A 19 71.52 11.01 -23.12
C ASN A 19 71.55 10.44 -21.69
N THR A 20 71.71 11.28 -20.66
CA THR A 20 71.47 10.90 -19.27
C THR A 20 69.98 10.61 -19.08
N LYS A 21 69.58 9.37 -19.40
CA LYS A 21 68.27 8.82 -19.02
C LYS A 21 68.09 9.10 -17.53
N ALA A 22 66.93 9.62 -17.15
CA ALA A 22 66.56 9.79 -15.75
C ALA A 22 66.99 8.54 -14.97
N ASP A 23 67.98 8.69 -14.10
CA ASP A 23 68.49 7.56 -13.35
C ASP A 23 67.39 7.06 -12.40
N SER A 24 67.55 5.83 -11.92
CA SER A 24 66.58 5.23 -11.00
C SER A 24 66.34 6.07 -9.75
N THR A 25 67.29 6.91 -9.37
CA THR A 25 67.22 7.82 -8.21
C THR A 25 66.27 8.99 -8.48
N TRP A 26 66.36 9.61 -9.66
CA TRP A 26 65.46 10.68 -10.10
C TRP A 26 64.03 10.17 -10.26
N ILE A 27 63.85 8.99 -10.87
CA ILE A 27 62.53 8.36 -11.03
C ILE A 27 61.94 8.01 -9.65
N ALA A 28 62.72 7.44 -8.74
CA ALA A 28 62.27 7.12 -7.39
C ALA A 28 61.82 8.37 -6.62
N GLY A 29 62.61 9.45 -6.66
CA GLY A 29 62.24 10.71 -6.01
C GLY A 29 60.95 11.32 -6.56
N TYR A 30 60.73 11.25 -7.89
CA TYR A 30 59.51 11.73 -8.51
C TYR A 30 58.29 10.87 -8.11
N VAL A 31 58.45 9.55 -8.11
CA VAL A 31 57.40 8.61 -7.70
C VAL A 31 57.04 8.79 -6.22
N ASP A 32 58.02 8.96 -5.33
CA ASP A 32 57.75 9.14 -3.91
C ASP A 32 57.06 10.48 -3.62
N ALA A 33 57.45 11.56 -4.31
CA ALA A 33 56.75 12.84 -4.21
C ALA A 33 55.28 12.75 -4.67
N THR A 34 54.99 11.99 -5.73
CA THR A 34 53.61 11.78 -6.18
C THR A 34 52.80 10.90 -5.22
N LYS A 35 53.41 9.90 -4.59
CA LYS A 35 52.76 9.09 -3.55
C LYS A 35 52.39 9.93 -2.33
N GLU A 36 53.32 10.75 -1.83
CA GLU A 36 53.07 11.66 -0.70
C GLU A 36 51.88 12.60 -0.99
N TYR A 37 51.80 13.16 -2.20
CA TYR A 37 50.69 14.02 -2.60
C TYR A 37 49.35 13.28 -2.66
N ILE A 38 49.34 12.04 -3.17
CA ILE A 38 48.13 11.21 -3.23
C ILE A 38 47.70 10.80 -1.81
N PHE A 39 48.64 10.40 -0.95
CA PHE A 39 48.34 10.05 0.45
C PHE A 39 47.80 11.25 1.22
N ALA A 40 48.36 12.45 1.05
CA ALA A 40 47.83 13.67 1.65
C ALA A 40 46.39 13.98 1.21
N TRP A 41 46.03 13.66 -0.03
CA TRP A 41 44.67 13.84 -0.54
C TRP A 41 43.69 12.77 -0.03
N THR A 42 44.14 11.51 0.12
CA THR A 42 43.28 10.42 0.62
C THR A 42 43.14 10.40 2.14
N GLU A 43 44.17 10.80 2.87
CA GLU A 43 44.21 10.84 4.35
C GLU A 43 43.90 12.22 4.93
N GLY A 44 43.79 13.24 4.07
CA GLY A 44 43.25 14.53 4.46
C GLY A 44 41.87 14.30 5.07
N THR A 45 41.74 14.52 6.38
CA THR A 45 40.48 14.48 7.10
C THR A 45 39.60 15.64 6.65
N TYR A 46 39.07 15.54 5.44
CA TYR A 46 37.95 16.35 5.02
C TYR A 46 36.81 16.01 5.97
N PRO A 47 36.22 17.00 6.69
CA PRO A 47 35.05 16.73 7.48
C PRO A 47 33.99 16.19 6.53
N GLN A 48 33.68 14.89 6.62
CA GLN A 48 32.53 14.35 5.93
C GLN A 48 31.33 15.09 6.49
N LYS A 49 30.82 16.04 5.69
CA LYS A 49 29.55 16.68 6.01
C LYS A 49 28.51 15.58 5.91
N HIS A 50 28.10 15.06 7.06
CA HIS A 50 26.95 14.18 7.11
C HIS A 50 25.73 15.01 6.73
N HIS A 51 25.23 14.77 5.53
CA HIS A 51 23.96 15.32 5.08
C HIS A 51 22.88 14.31 5.46
N THR A 52 21.98 14.68 6.36
CA THR A 52 20.75 13.91 6.59
C THR A 52 19.70 14.45 5.63
N HIS A 53 19.28 13.64 4.66
CA HIS A 53 18.11 13.95 3.84
C HIS A 53 16.86 13.46 4.58
N ASN A 54 16.04 14.39 5.07
CA ASN A 54 14.67 14.06 5.47
C ASN A 54 13.86 13.86 4.19
N ILE A 55 13.37 12.66 3.96
CA ILE A 55 12.42 12.38 2.88
C ILE A 55 11.07 12.96 3.31
N TYR A 56 10.80 14.19 2.90
CA TYR A 56 9.49 14.83 3.08
C TYR A 56 8.37 14.07 2.33
N ASP A 57 8.73 13.30 1.30
CA ASP A 57 7.81 12.46 0.52
C ASP A 57 7.18 11.29 1.32
N VAL A 58 7.62 11.05 2.56
CA VAL A 58 6.99 10.07 3.48
C VAL A 58 5.71 10.63 4.12
N ASN A 59 5.62 11.94 4.33
CA ASN A 59 4.44 12.53 4.97
C ASN A 59 3.19 12.41 4.11
N GLU A 60 3.31 12.59 2.79
CA GLU A 60 2.18 12.42 1.85
C GLU A 60 1.70 10.95 1.80
N LEU A 61 2.61 9.99 1.98
CA LEU A 61 2.24 8.57 2.06
C LEU A 61 1.53 8.24 3.38
N GLN A 62 1.96 8.85 4.49
CA GLN A 62 1.33 8.67 5.79
C GLN A 62 -0.11 9.23 5.79
N GLU A 63 -0.30 10.44 5.26
CA GLU A 63 -1.63 11.05 5.12
C GLU A 63 -2.56 10.18 4.25
N LYS A 64 -2.07 9.69 3.11
CA LYS A 64 -2.85 8.76 2.26
C LYS A 64 -3.20 7.46 2.96
N LEU A 65 -2.32 6.95 3.82
CA LEU A 65 -2.60 5.75 4.60
C LEU A 65 -3.70 6.01 5.63
N ASP A 66 -3.64 7.14 6.33
CA ASP A 66 -4.65 7.55 7.30
C ASP A 66 -6.02 7.75 6.63
N ASP A 67 -6.06 8.36 5.44
CA ASP A 67 -7.26 8.49 4.63
C ASP A 67 -7.83 7.11 4.23
N ILE A 68 -6.99 6.18 3.79
CA ILE A 68 -7.41 4.81 3.46
C ILE A 68 -7.98 4.11 4.69
N MET A 69 -7.36 4.29 5.85
CA MET A 69 -7.83 3.70 7.11
C MET A 69 -9.18 4.30 7.54
N HIS A 70 -9.34 5.61 7.40
CA HIS A 70 -10.59 6.30 7.66
C HIS A 70 -11.72 5.80 6.74
N LEU A 71 -11.48 5.76 5.42
CA LEU A 71 -12.45 5.26 4.44
C LEU A 71 -12.83 3.80 4.70
N ARG A 72 -11.87 2.95 5.10
CA ARG A 72 -12.15 1.56 5.50
C ARG A 72 -13.04 1.50 6.73
N GLN A 73 -12.83 2.37 7.70
CA GLN A 73 -13.64 2.43 8.91
C GLN A 73 -15.08 2.88 8.58
N GLU A 74 -15.25 3.95 7.80
CA GLU A 74 -16.57 4.41 7.36
C GLU A 74 -17.31 3.32 6.57
N LEU A 75 -16.61 2.63 5.67
CA LEU A 75 -17.18 1.53 4.90
C LEU A 75 -17.65 0.38 5.80
N ASN A 76 -16.90 0.06 6.85
CA ASN A 76 -17.30 -0.98 7.81
C ASN A 76 -18.56 -0.58 8.58
N VAL A 77 -18.67 0.69 8.98
CA VAL A 77 -19.86 1.22 9.65
C VAL A 77 -21.07 1.16 8.71
N LEU A 78 -20.93 1.61 7.46
CA LEU A 78 -22.01 1.56 6.46
C LEU A 78 -22.47 0.12 6.19
N LYS A 79 -21.54 -0.84 6.07
CA LYS A 79 -21.87 -2.26 5.91
C LYS A 79 -22.69 -2.83 7.07
N GLN A 80 -22.56 -2.30 8.29
CA GLN A 80 -23.36 -2.72 9.44
C GLN A 80 -24.73 -2.03 9.49
N ILE A 81 -24.81 -0.77 9.09
CA ILE A 81 -26.04 0.03 9.20
C ILE A 81 -27.01 -0.25 8.04
N LEU A 82 -26.51 -0.36 6.80
CA LEU A 82 -27.37 -0.49 5.61
C LEU A 82 -28.31 -1.71 5.63
N PRO A 83 -27.86 -2.92 6.05
CA PRO A 83 -28.75 -4.08 6.17
C PRO A 83 -29.95 -3.82 7.08
N ASN A 84 -29.72 -3.23 8.25
CA ASN A 84 -30.77 -2.95 9.23
C ASN A 84 -31.68 -1.79 8.80
N LEU A 85 -31.19 -0.88 7.96
CA LEU A 85 -31.99 0.21 7.42
C LEU A 85 -32.98 -0.28 6.36
N ILE A 86 -32.57 -1.21 5.51
CA ILE A 86 -33.40 -1.74 4.42
C ILE A 86 -34.30 -2.88 4.91
N TYR A 87 -33.75 -3.75 5.76
CA TYR A 87 -34.42 -4.92 6.32
C TYR A 87 -34.18 -5.04 7.84
N PRO A 88 -34.82 -4.19 8.67
CA PRO A 88 -34.78 -4.36 10.12
C PRO A 88 -35.38 -5.71 10.56
N VAL A 89 -35.12 -6.09 11.82
CA VAL A 89 -35.74 -7.29 12.40
C VAL A 89 -37.26 -7.21 12.30
N GLY A 90 -37.88 -8.24 11.73
CA GLY A 90 -39.31 -8.30 11.46
C GLY A 90 -39.71 -7.92 10.02
N SER A 91 -38.76 -7.53 9.17
CA SER A 91 -39.04 -7.34 7.74
C SER A 91 -39.47 -8.62 7.05
N LEU A 92 -40.32 -8.47 6.03
CA LEU A 92 -40.78 -9.54 5.18
C LEU A 92 -40.04 -9.50 3.84
N TYR A 93 -39.47 -10.63 3.44
CA TYR A 93 -38.91 -10.83 2.11
C TYR A 93 -39.77 -11.83 1.34
N VAL A 94 -40.26 -11.44 0.17
CA VAL A 94 -41.11 -12.26 -0.70
C VAL A 94 -40.45 -12.38 -2.06
N SER A 95 -40.30 -13.61 -2.54
CA SER A 95 -39.65 -13.91 -3.81
C SER A 95 -40.27 -15.15 -4.44
N MET A 96 -40.22 -15.21 -5.78
CA MET A 96 -40.56 -16.41 -6.54
C MET A 96 -39.39 -17.41 -6.62
N ASN A 97 -38.20 -17.01 -6.15
CA ASN A 97 -37.03 -17.88 -6.13
C ASN A 97 -37.06 -18.77 -4.88
N SER A 98 -36.74 -20.06 -5.03
CA SER A 98 -36.70 -21.05 -3.95
C SER A 98 -35.39 -21.03 -3.14
N THR A 99 -34.60 -19.97 -3.28
CA THR A 99 -33.34 -19.79 -2.54
C THR A 99 -33.57 -19.01 -1.25
N ARG A 100 -32.87 -19.41 -0.18
CA ARG A 100 -32.95 -18.75 1.13
C ARG A 100 -32.46 -17.28 1.05
N PRO A 101 -33.12 -16.32 1.71
CA PRO A 101 -32.79 -14.90 1.55
C PRO A 101 -31.37 -14.53 1.98
N GLU A 102 -30.80 -15.19 3.00
CA GLU A 102 -29.41 -14.98 3.42
C GLU A 102 -28.39 -15.29 2.32
N VAL A 103 -28.72 -16.16 1.37
CA VAL A 103 -27.83 -16.50 0.24
C VAL A 103 -27.90 -15.42 -0.84
N VAL A 104 -29.10 -14.89 -1.11
CA VAL A 104 -29.30 -13.88 -2.15
C VAL A 104 -28.90 -12.48 -1.67
N LEU A 105 -29.22 -12.15 -0.42
CA LEU A 105 -28.94 -10.85 0.19
C LEU A 105 -27.55 -10.81 0.82
N GLY A 106 -26.99 -11.97 1.22
CA GLY A 106 -25.66 -12.06 1.84
C GLY A 106 -25.62 -11.62 3.31
N PHE A 107 -26.78 -11.38 3.94
CA PHE A 107 -26.89 -10.96 5.33
C PHE A 107 -28.24 -11.34 5.96
N GLY A 108 -28.32 -11.15 7.28
CA GLY A 108 -29.53 -11.36 8.06
C GLY A 108 -29.75 -12.82 8.45
N THR A 109 -30.64 -13.04 9.42
CA THR A 109 -31.12 -14.37 9.79
C THR A 109 -32.59 -14.43 9.45
N TRP A 110 -32.98 -15.38 8.59
CA TRP A 110 -34.31 -15.45 8.01
C TRP A 110 -35.04 -16.72 8.44
N THR A 111 -36.33 -16.58 8.74
CA THR A 111 -37.23 -17.68 9.05
C THR A 111 -38.36 -17.70 8.04
N GLN A 112 -38.59 -18.87 7.42
CA GLN A 112 -39.64 -19.01 6.42
C GLN A 112 -41.03 -19.02 7.09
N ILE A 113 -41.95 -18.26 6.52
CA ILE A 113 -43.37 -18.30 6.88
C ILE A 113 -44.06 -19.27 5.91
N VAL A 114 -44.60 -20.37 6.44
CA VAL A 114 -45.34 -21.39 5.68
C VAL A 114 -46.78 -21.48 6.15
N ASP A 115 -47.67 -21.96 5.27
CA ASP A 115 -49.10 -22.18 5.52
C ASP A 115 -49.87 -20.95 6.07
N ARG A 116 -49.44 -19.75 5.70
CA ARG A 116 -50.05 -18.48 6.13
C ARG A 116 -50.20 -17.53 4.95
N PHE A 117 -51.20 -16.65 5.05
CA PHE A 117 -51.39 -15.54 4.13
C PHE A 117 -51.10 -14.22 4.85
N LEU A 118 -50.56 -13.26 4.11
CA LEU A 118 -50.39 -11.91 4.63
C LEU A 118 -51.75 -11.20 4.64
N TYR A 119 -52.16 -10.71 5.80
CA TYR A 119 -53.40 -9.96 5.99
C TYR A 119 -53.09 -8.61 6.63
N CYS A 120 -53.35 -7.52 5.90
CA CYS A 120 -53.13 -6.17 6.39
C CYS A 120 -54.27 -5.78 7.34
N ALA A 121 -53.97 -5.63 8.64
CA ALA A 121 -54.96 -5.28 9.67
C ALA A 121 -54.50 -4.10 10.52
N ASN A 122 -55.46 -3.31 10.98
CA ASN A 122 -55.27 -2.22 11.95
C ASN A 122 -55.13 -2.74 13.40
N SER A 123 -55.69 -3.91 13.68
CA SER A 123 -55.58 -4.58 14.98
C SER A 123 -55.24 -6.06 14.82
N SER A 124 -54.42 -6.60 15.74
CA SER A 124 -54.12 -8.02 15.77
C SER A 124 -55.40 -8.82 16.05
N LYS A 125 -55.81 -9.65 15.10
CA LYS A 125 -56.58 -10.85 15.41
C LYS A 125 -55.61 -12.00 15.23
N GLU A 126 -55.17 -12.57 16.34
CA GLU A 126 -54.04 -13.52 16.43
C GLU A 126 -54.12 -14.71 15.47
N THR A 127 -55.31 -15.14 15.06
CA THR A 127 -55.50 -16.21 14.09
C THR A 127 -56.90 -16.15 13.49
N GLY A 128 -57.03 -16.33 12.18
CA GLY A 128 -58.31 -16.45 11.47
C GLY A 128 -58.19 -17.35 10.25
N GLY A 129 -59.32 -17.88 9.79
CA GLY A 129 -59.40 -18.83 8.68
C GLY A 129 -59.31 -20.28 9.15
N SER A 130 -60.23 -21.11 8.66
CA SER A 130 -60.23 -22.56 8.89
C SER A 130 -60.34 -23.28 7.55
N LYS A 131 -59.55 -24.33 7.35
CA LYS A 131 -59.67 -25.22 6.19
C LYS A 131 -60.88 -26.17 6.32
N THR A 132 -61.49 -26.26 7.50
CA THR A 132 -62.54 -27.23 7.86
C THR A 132 -63.68 -26.58 8.63
N ILE A 133 -64.92 -27.00 8.33
CA ILE A 133 -66.12 -26.58 9.03
C ILE A 133 -66.25 -27.39 10.33
N SER A 134 -66.40 -26.71 11.47
CA SER A 134 -66.79 -27.31 12.76
C SER A 134 -68.24 -26.95 13.10
N GLY A 135 -68.83 -27.60 14.10
CA GLY A 135 -70.19 -27.29 14.56
C GLY A 135 -70.38 -25.84 15.02
N GLU A 136 -69.32 -25.19 15.53
CA GLU A 136 -69.32 -23.76 15.89
C GLU A 136 -69.48 -22.83 14.68
N ASN A 137 -69.19 -23.32 13.47
CA ASN A 137 -69.34 -22.57 12.22
C ASN A 137 -70.75 -22.70 11.63
N LEU A 138 -71.62 -23.54 12.21
CA LEU A 138 -72.97 -23.75 11.73
C LEU A 138 -73.98 -22.91 12.52
N PRO A 139 -74.99 -22.31 11.86
CA PRO A 139 -76.06 -21.62 12.56
C PRO A 139 -76.90 -22.60 13.38
N ALA A 140 -77.56 -22.09 14.43
CA ALA A 140 -78.53 -22.85 15.21
C ALA A 140 -79.68 -23.33 14.30
N HIS A 141 -80.07 -24.59 14.42
CA HIS A 141 -81.16 -25.20 13.67
C HIS A 141 -82.10 -25.96 14.62
N SER A 142 -83.38 -25.99 14.27
CA SER A 142 -84.42 -26.68 15.01
C SER A 142 -85.01 -27.78 14.12
N THR A 143 -85.30 -28.95 14.67
CA THR A 143 -86.07 -29.98 13.96
C THR A 143 -87.52 -29.53 13.80
N THR A 144 -88.07 -29.68 12.59
CA THR A 144 -89.47 -29.38 12.25
C THR A 144 -90.41 -30.45 12.78
#